data_AF-A0AAI9ZEY7-F1
#
_entry.id   AF-A0AAI9ZEY7-F1
#
_cell.length_a   1.000
_cell.length_b   1.000
_cell.length_c   1.000
_cell.angle_alpha   90.00
_cell.angle_beta   90.00
_cell.angle_gamma   90.00
#
_symmetry.space_group_name_H-M   'P 1'
#
loop_
_entity.id
_entity.type
_entity.pdbx_description
1 polymer ?
#
loop_
_entity_poly.entity_id
_entity_poly.type
_entity_poly.pdbx_seq_one_letter_code
_entity_poly.pdbx_strand_id
1 'polypeptide(L)'
;METSSTRRKAYDLCFQKKIKCDMLKPACSNCLLYESECRTTIVKRRALRSKGRPRPHQQSESEDPGKVSELESRLASIERVDSHFRRSQLYQLRT
;
A
#
# COMPACT_ATOMS: atom_id res chain seq x y z
N MET A 1 4.79 -13.34 -34.93
CA MET A 1 4.16 -13.44 -33.60
C MET A 1 5.02 -12.68 -32.61
N GLU A 2 4.71 -11.41 -32.39
CA GLU A 2 5.33 -10.61 -31.33
C GLU A 2 4.88 -11.19 -29.98
N THR A 3 5.71 -12.04 -29.38
CA THR A 3 5.50 -12.49 -28.01
C THR A 3 6.02 -11.41 -27.09
N SER A 4 5.27 -10.33 -26.96
CA SER A 4 5.38 -9.45 -25.80
C SER A 4 5.08 -10.33 -24.59
N SER A 5 6.13 -10.88 -23.99
CA SER A 5 6.07 -11.65 -22.74
C SER A 5 5.67 -10.68 -21.64
N THR A 6 4.39 -10.36 -21.60
CA THR A 6 3.75 -9.67 -20.48
C THR A 6 3.86 -10.63 -19.33
N ARG A 7 4.99 -10.53 -18.61
CA ARG A 7 5.34 -11.37 -17.48
C ARG A 7 4.11 -11.43 -16.57
N ARG A 8 3.44 -12.59 -16.54
CA ARG A 8 2.21 -12.76 -15.77
C ARG A 8 2.49 -12.37 -14.32
N LYS A 9 1.64 -11.54 -13.74
CA LYS A 9 1.78 -11.07 -12.36
C LYS A 9 1.42 -12.22 -11.43
N ALA A 10 2.42 -12.94 -10.94
CA ALA A 10 2.23 -13.90 -9.86
C ALA A 10 2.24 -13.18 -8.50
N TYR A 11 1.48 -13.69 -7.53
CA TYR A 11 1.60 -13.28 -6.12
C TYR A 11 2.98 -13.66 -5.56
N ASP A 12 3.42 -12.95 -4.52
CA ASP A 12 4.78 -13.03 -3.99
C ASP A 12 5.16 -14.43 -3.53
N LEU A 13 4.25 -15.11 -2.82
CA LEU A 13 4.48 -16.48 -2.36
C LEU A 13 4.71 -17.43 -3.54
N CYS A 14 3.85 -17.36 -4.56
CA CYS A 14 3.98 -18.19 -5.75
C CYS A 14 5.30 -17.90 -6.49
N PHE A 15 5.71 -16.63 -6.52
CA PHE A 15 6.98 -16.23 -7.12
C PHE A 15 8.19 -16.76 -6.36
N GLN A 16 8.20 -16.63 -5.03
CA GLN A 16 9.28 -17.09 -4.16
C GLN A 16 9.42 -18.62 -4.17
N LYS A 17 8.29 -19.33 -4.10
CA LYS A 17 8.25 -20.80 -4.15
C LYS A 17 8.40 -21.36 -5.56
N LYS A 18 8.49 -20.51 -6.60
CA LYS A 18 8.55 -20.89 -8.02
C LYS A 18 7.45 -21.87 -8.44
N ILE A 19 6.24 -21.67 -7.91
CA ILE A 19 5.05 -22.46 -8.22
C ILE A 19 4.10 -21.69 -9.13
N LYS A 20 3.22 -22.41 -9.83
CA LYS A 20 2.22 -21.81 -10.72
C LYS A 20 1.20 -21.00 -9.90
N CYS A 21 0.91 -19.78 -10.35
CA CYS A 21 -0.08 -18.91 -9.71
C CYS A 21 -1.38 -18.89 -10.52
N ASP A 22 -2.49 -19.27 -9.89
CA ASP A 22 -3.81 -19.29 -10.55
C ASP A 22 -4.49 -17.90 -10.61
N MET A 23 -3.92 -16.89 -9.93
CA MET A 23 -4.37 -15.48 -10.00
C MET A 23 -5.85 -15.25 -9.66
N LEU A 24 -6.46 -16.16 -8.88
CA LEU A 24 -7.83 -15.99 -8.39
C LEU A 24 -7.90 -14.88 -7.32
N LYS A 25 -9.09 -14.26 -7.20
CA LYS A 25 -9.45 -13.30 -6.14
C LYS A 25 -10.46 -13.97 -5.20
N PRO A 26 -10.40 -13.75 -3.87
CA PRO A 26 -9.50 -12.83 -3.16
C PRO A 26 -8.07 -13.37 -2.96
N ALA A 27 -7.86 -14.69 -3.07
CA ALA A 27 -6.56 -15.32 -2.92
C ALA A 27 -6.36 -16.46 -3.94
N CYS A 28 -5.10 -16.73 -4.27
CA CYS A 28 -4.75 -17.86 -5.14
C CYS A 28 -4.89 -19.21 -4.40
N SER A 29 -5.14 -20.30 -5.12
CA SER A 29 -5.23 -21.67 -4.56
C SER A 29 -4.06 -22.03 -3.64
N ASN A 30 -2.84 -21.77 -4.09
CA ASN A 30 -1.62 -21.99 -3.30
C ASN A 30 -1.58 -21.08 -2.08
N CYS A 31 -1.96 -19.81 -2.23
CA CYS A 31 -1.95 -18.83 -1.16
C CYS A 31 -2.92 -19.22 -0.04
N LEU A 32 -4.08 -19.79 -0.41
CA LEU A 32 -5.06 -20.37 0.51
C LEU A 32 -4.51 -21.63 1.18
N LEU A 33 -3.88 -22.52 0.42
CA LEU A 33 -3.30 -23.77 0.95
C LEU A 33 -2.20 -23.51 1.98
N TYR A 34 -1.37 -22.50 1.75
CA TYR A 34 -0.31 -22.11 2.67
C TYR A 34 -0.77 -21.12 3.76
N GLU A 35 -2.08 -20.82 3.83
CA GLU A 35 -2.68 -19.86 4.78
C GLU A 35 -1.91 -18.54 4.85
N SER A 36 -1.44 -18.11 3.69
CA SER A 36 -0.50 -17.00 3.54
C SER A 36 -1.18 -15.78 2.94
N GLU A 37 -0.61 -14.61 3.22
CA GLU A 37 -1.13 -13.37 2.68
C GLU A 37 -0.93 -13.29 1.15
N CYS A 38 -2.04 -13.21 0.41
CA CYS A 38 -2.04 -13.20 -1.05
C CYS A 38 -1.78 -11.79 -1.60
N ARG A 39 -0.52 -11.35 -1.58
CA ARG A 39 -0.10 -10.03 -2.08
C ARG A 39 0.82 -10.14 -3.29
N THR A 40 0.76 -9.12 -4.15
CA THR A 40 1.70 -8.92 -5.25
C THR A 40 2.47 -7.65 -4.96
N THR A 41 3.67 -7.76 -4.41
CA THR A 41 4.55 -6.61 -4.24
C THR A 41 4.99 -6.14 -5.63
N ILE A 42 4.60 -4.92 -5.99
CA ILE A 42 5.16 -4.25 -7.17
C ILE A 42 6.56 -3.79 -6.78
N VAL A 43 7.50 -4.73 -6.67
CA VAL A 43 8.91 -4.39 -6.66
C VAL A 43 9.19 -3.88 -8.07
N LYS A 44 9.18 -2.56 -8.25
CA LYS A 44 9.76 -1.92 -9.43
C LYS A 44 11.18 -2.48 -9.48
N ARG A 45 11.44 -3.43 -10.38
CA ARG A 45 12.79 -3.90 -10.66
C ARG A 45 13.58 -2.63 -10.87
N ARG A 46 14.49 -2.33 -9.94
CA ARG A 46 15.44 -1.23 -10.11
C ARG A 46 16.17 -1.61 -11.40
N ALA A 47 15.77 -1.00 -12.51
CA ALA A 47 16.54 -1.05 -13.72
C ALA A 47 17.95 -0.69 -13.28
N LEU A 48 18.92 -1.58 -13.57
CA LEU A 48 20.32 -1.35 -13.29
C LEU A 48 20.61 0.12 -13.56
N ARG A 49 21.07 0.83 -12.53
CA ARG A 49 21.23 2.28 -12.50
C ARG A 49 21.98 2.72 -13.75
N SER A 50 21.25 3.15 -14.79
CA SER A 50 21.86 3.93 -15.86
C SER A 50 22.19 5.28 -15.23
N LYS A 51 23.48 5.55 -15.19
CA LYS A 51 24.10 6.80 -14.74
C LYS A 51 23.33 7.98 -15.36
N GLY A 52 22.89 8.92 -14.54
CA GLY A 52 22.44 10.23 -15.02
C GLY A 52 20.94 10.49 -14.97
N ARG A 53 20.38 10.65 -13.76
CA ARG A 53 19.41 11.72 -13.45
C ARG A 53 19.20 11.77 -11.94
N PRO A 54 19.43 12.91 -11.24
CA PRO A 54 18.93 13.04 -9.89
C PRO A 54 17.40 13.10 -9.98
N ARG A 55 16.74 12.02 -9.58
CA ARG A 55 15.30 12.08 -9.26
C ARG A 55 15.19 12.82 -7.93
N PRO A 56 14.31 13.82 -7.79
CA PRO A 56 14.06 14.41 -6.48
C PRO A 56 13.56 13.29 -5.57
N HIS A 57 14.26 13.17 -4.44
CA HIS A 57 14.04 12.27 -3.33
C HIS A 57 12.63 11.64 -3.30
N GLN A 58 12.56 10.31 -3.49
CA GLN A 58 11.68 9.54 -2.61
C GLN A 58 12.21 9.82 -1.21
N GLN A 59 11.43 10.57 -0.44
CA GLN A 59 11.71 10.83 0.96
C GLN A 59 11.84 9.47 1.63
N SER A 60 13.06 9.16 2.03
CA SER A 60 13.30 8.35 3.21
C SER A 60 12.39 8.88 4.31
N GLU A 61 11.62 7.98 4.92
CA GLU A 61 11.04 8.17 6.24
C GLU A 61 12.21 8.31 7.24
N SER A 62 12.89 9.46 7.18
CA SER A 62 13.60 9.99 8.33
C SER A 62 12.51 10.67 9.17
N GLU A 63 12.36 10.22 10.41
CA GLU A 63 11.53 10.84 11.44
C GLU A 63 11.99 12.28 11.67
N ASP A 64 11.57 13.19 10.79
CA ASP A 64 11.76 14.62 10.97
C ASP A 64 10.75 15.05 12.04
N PRO A 65 11.20 15.42 13.25
CA PRO A 65 10.29 15.73 14.35
C PRO A 65 9.37 16.92 14.04
N GLY A 66 9.78 17.81 13.13
CA GLY A 66 8.96 18.92 12.64
C GLY A 66 7.75 18.44 11.84
N LYS A 67 7.96 17.49 10.92
CA LYS A 67 6.84 16.88 10.17
C LYS A 67 5.90 16.08 11.06
N VAL A 68 6.42 15.35 12.05
CA VAL A 68 5.58 14.59 12.99
C VAL A 68 4.68 15.55 13.77
N SER A 69 5.24 16.64 14.31
CA SER A 69 4.47 17.66 15.04
C SER A 69 3.39 18.36 14.18
N GLU A 70 3.71 18.65 12.91
CA GLU A 70 2.72 19.21 11.97
C GLU A 70 1.59 18.22 11.69
N LEU A 71 1.92 16.95 11.45
CA LEU A 71 0.94 15.89 11.19
C LEU A 71 0.05 15.64 12.41
N GLU A 72 0.60 15.63 13.63
CA GLU A 72 -0.16 15.53 14.87
C GLU A 72 -1.12 16.71 15.06
N SER A 73 -0.65 17.95 14.79
CA SER A 73 -1.50 19.15 14.87
C SER A 73 -2.67 19.11 13.88
N ARG A 74 -2.41 18.62 12.66
CA ARG A 74 -3.44 18.43 11.63
C ARG A 74 -4.42 17.33 12.03
N LEU A 75 -3.94 16.22 12.58
CA LEU A 75 -4.79 15.12 13.03
C LEU A 75 -5.71 15.54 14.18
N ALA A 76 -5.18 16.25 15.19
CA ALA A 76 -5.96 16.78 16.31
C ALA A 76 -7.07 17.75 15.85
N SER A 77 -6.81 18.52 14.79
CA SER A 77 -7.83 19.42 14.22
C SER A 77 -8.98 18.65 13.57
N ILE A 78 -8.68 17.56 12.87
CA ILE A 78 -9.68 16.69 12.23
C ILE A 78 -10.54 16.00 13.29
N GLU A 79 -9.92 15.42 14.33
CA GLU A 79 -10.64 14.73 15.39
C GLU A 79 -11.60 15.65 16.17
N ARG A 80 -11.23 16.93 16.36
CA ARG A 80 -12.12 17.94 16.95
C ARG A 80 -13.35 18.22 16.08
N VAL A 81 -13.17 18.34 14.76
CA VAL A 81 -14.29 18.57 13.83
C VAL A 81 -15.21 17.35 13.81
N ASP A 82 -14.64 16.14 13.73
CA ASP A 82 -15.40 14.89 13.73
C ASP A 82 -16.17 14.67 15.02
N SER A 83 -15.54 14.94 16.17
CA SER A 83 -16.22 14.84 17.47
C SER A 83 -17.34 15.86 17.62
N HIS A 84 -17.15 17.09 17.15
CA HIS A 84 -18.21 18.10 17.13
C HIS A 84 -19.38 17.69 16.22
N PHE A 85 -19.10 17.17 15.03
CA PHE A 85 -20.12 16.67 14.11
C PHE A 85 -20.92 15.51 14.72
N ARG A 86 -20.23 14.50 15.27
CA ARG A 86 -20.88 13.36 15.95
C ARG A 86 -21.75 13.83 17.11
N ARG A 87 -21.26 14.79 17.90
CA ARG A 87 -22.01 15.35 19.03
C ARG A 87 -23.24 16.11 18.55
N SER A 88 -23.12 16.93 17.51
CA SER A 88 -24.24 17.64 16.88
C SER A 88 -25.29 16.67 16.33
N GLN A 89 -24.86 15.58 15.69
CA GLN A 89 -25.76 14.56 15.16
C GLN A 89 -26.51 13.79 16.27
N LEU A 90 -25.82 13.49 17.38
CA LEU A 90 -26.44 12.87 18.55
C LEU A 90 -27.47 13.78 19.24
N TYR A 91 -27.26 15.10 19.24
CA TYR A 91 -28.26 16.05 19.74
C TYR A 91 -29.51 16.09 18.84
N GLN A 92 -29.35 16.05 17.52
CA GLN A 92 -30.48 16.03 16.58
C GLN A 92 -31.29 14.73 16.61
N LEU A 93 -30.68 13.60 16.97
CA LEU A 93 -31.37 12.31 17.08
C LEU A 93 -32.10 12.11 18.43
N ARG A 94 -31.90 13.02 19.39
CA ARG A 94 -32.53 12.96 20.72
C ARG A 94 -33.77 13.85 20.87
N THR A 95 -34.02 14.73 19.91
CA THR A 95 -35.27 15.52 19.79
C THR A 95 -36.25 14.81 18.89
#